data_AF-A0A843HEE4-F1
#
_entry.id   AF-A0A843HEE4-F1
#
_cell.length_a   1.000
_cell.length_b   1.000
_cell.length_c   1.000
_cell.angle_alpha   90.00
_cell.angle_beta   90.00
_cell.angle_gamma   90.00
#
_symmetry.space_group_name_H-M   'P 1'
#
loop_
_entity.id
_entity.type
_entity.pdbx_description
1 polymer ?
#
loop_
_entity_poly.entity_id
_entity_poly.type
_entity_poly.pdbx_seq_one_letter_code
_entity_poly.pdbx_strand_id
1 'polypeptide(L)'
;MKKTYFQLTVALMVVAVGLMVLPISYSQEIYTDKAQLNVSAEQSFDLEKITDEVKHHKHYENHSNETLMWMESLKNKKVFTGREYMVIMDCDEAYKLPTLLATDVIIYDEFEANIIENKSLGDGLKDVLYVKNVEFKKQGIISIYEYNPQNISVNPL
;
A
#
# COMPACT_ATOMS: atom_id res chain seq x y z
N MET A 1 19.90 -51.02 30.80
CA MET A 1 18.89 -50.81 29.71
C MET A 1 17.85 -49.74 30.03
N LYS A 2 17.23 -49.69 31.23
CA LYS A 2 16.17 -48.68 31.54
C LYS A 2 16.61 -47.20 31.46
N LYS A 3 17.86 -46.87 31.80
CA LYS A 3 18.38 -45.48 31.75
C LYS A 3 18.52 -44.94 30.32
N THR A 4 18.81 -45.81 29.35
CA THR A 4 19.01 -45.42 27.95
C THR A 4 17.69 -45.03 27.29
N TYR A 5 16.61 -45.78 27.57
CA TYR A 5 15.27 -45.47 27.06
C TYR A 5 14.72 -44.17 27.62
N PHE A 6 14.99 -43.87 28.90
CA PHE A 6 14.54 -42.63 29.54
C PHE A 6 15.16 -41.38 28.90
N GLN A 7 16.47 -41.40 28.61
CA GLN A 7 17.12 -40.28 27.92
C GLN A 7 16.64 -40.10 26.47
N LEU A 8 16.35 -41.22 25.79
CA LEU A 8 15.84 -41.19 24.42
C LEU A 8 14.43 -40.60 24.35
N THR A 9 13.56 -40.91 25.33
CA THR A 9 12.22 -40.32 25.43
C THR A 9 12.23 -38.83 25.74
N VAL A 10 13.15 -38.36 26.60
CA VAL A 10 13.26 -36.94 26.93
C VAL A 10 13.78 -36.14 25.74
N ALA A 11 14.77 -36.67 25.00
CA ALA A 11 15.27 -36.04 23.78
C ALA A 11 14.17 -35.90 22.70
N LEU A 12 13.31 -36.92 22.54
CA LEU A 12 12.19 -36.91 21.61
C LEU A 12 11.14 -35.84 21.95
N MET A 13 10.84 -35.63 23.23
CA MET A 13 9.94 -34.55 23.65
C MET A 13 10.51 -33.17 23.36
N VAL A 14 11.81 -32.93 23.59
CA VAL A 14 12.43 -31.63 23.34
C VAL A 14 12.40 -31.28 21.85
N VAL A 15 12.63 -32.26 20.97
CA VAL A 15 12.53 -32.07 19.52
C VAL A 15 11.08 -31.82 19.09
N ALA A 16 10.11 -32.54 19.65
CA ALA A 16 8.69 -32.33 19.34
C ALA A 16 8.20 -30.94 19.75
N VAL A 17 8.62 -30.43 20.92
CA VAL A 17 8.29 -29.07 21.38
C VAL A 17 8.99 -28.02 20.51
N GLY A 18 10.25 -28.24 20.13
CA GLY A 18 10.98 -27.31 19.25
C GLY A 18 10.34 -27.15 17.86
N LEU A 19 9.77 -28.23 17.31
CA LEU A 19 9.08 -28.19 16.01
C LEU A 19 7.73 -27.46 16.05
N MET A 20 7.07 -27.39 17.21
CA MET A 20 5.80 -26.66 17.36
C MET A 20 5.96 -25.13 17.41
N VAL A 21 7.19 -24.61 17.58
CA VAL A 21 7.46 -23.16 17.62
C VAL A 21 7.82 -22.60 16.25
N LEU A 22 7.76 -23.40 15.18
CA LEU A 22 7.94 -22.86 13.83
C LEU A 22 6.68 -22.05 13.46
N PRO A 23 6.79 -20.73 13.26
CA PRO A 23 5.67 -19.96 12.77
C PRO A 23 5.34 -20.47 11.37
N ILE A 24 4.22 -21.16 11.24
CA ILE A 24 3.69 -21.55 9.94
C ILE A 24 3.22 -20.27 9.27
N SER A 25 4.08 -19.68 8.45
CA SER A 25 3.73 -18.53 7.61
C SER A 25 2.75 -19.02 6.53
N TYR A 26 1.46 -19.06 6.85
CA TYR A 26 0.42 -19.22 5.84
C TYR A 26 0.36 -17.95 5.01
N SER A 27 1.08 -17.92 3.88
CA SER A 27 0.79 -16.96 2.82
C SER A 27 -0.48 -17.41 2.12
N GLN A 28 -1.64 -16.94 2.60
CA GLN A 28 -2.84 -16.96 1.78
C GLN A 28 -2.59 -16.05 0.58
N GLU A 29 -2.24 -16.63 -0.56
CA GLU A 29 -2.41 -15.96 -1.85
C GLU A 29 -3.91 -15.86 -2.10
N ILE A 30 -4.52 -14.81 -1.57
CA ILE A 30 -5.82 -14.37 -2.05
C ILE A 30 -5.55 -13.88 -3.46
N TYR A 31 -5.98 -14.65 -4.46
CA TYR A 31 -6.13 -14.19 -5.83
C TYR A 31 -7.26 -13.15 -5.84
N THR A 32 -6.97 -11.95 -5.32
CA THR A 32 -7.76 -10.76 -5.61
C THR A 32 -7.42 -10.37 -7.04
N ASP A 33 -8.43 -10.08 -7.86
CA ASP A 33 -8.21 -9.50 -9.17
C ASP A 33 -7.33 -8.24 -9.00
N LYS A 34 -6.23 -8.18 -9.76
CA LYS A 34 -5.33 -7.03 -9.72
C LYS A 34 -6.04 -5.83 -10.33
N ALA A 35 -6.10 -4.73 -9.60
CA ALA A 35 -6.60 -3.46 -10.10
C ALA A 35 -5.46 -2.73 -10.81
N GLN A 36 -5.76 -2.15 -11.97
CA GLN A 36 -4.85 -1.23 -12.66
C GLN A 36 -5.04 0.18 -12.09
N LEU A 37 -3.97 0.75 -11.56
CA LEU A 37 -3.96 2.05 -10.89
C LEU A 37 -2.92 2.97 -11.53
N ASN A 38 -3.12 4.27 -11.37
CA ASN A 38 -2.24 5.33 -11.82
C ASN A 38 -2.03 6.40 -10.74
N VAL A 39 -0.78 6.75 -10.49
CA VAL A 39 -0.42 7.75 -9.48
C VAL A 39 0.63 8.71 -10.01
N SER A 40 0.77 9.88 -9.38
CA SER A 40 1.88 10.78 -9.65
C SER A 40 3.20 10.07 -9.35
N ALA A 41 4.12 10.12 -10.30
CA ALA A 41 5.46 9.55 -10.18
C ALA A 41 6.48 10.58 -9.67
N GLU A 42 6.07 11.76 -9.24
CA GLU A 42 7.03 12.79 -8.79
C GLU A 42 7.72 12.39 -7.48
N GLN A 43 6.94 11.90 -6.52
CA GLN A 43 7.45 11.48 -5.22
C GLN A 43 6.43 10.63 -4.45
N SER A 44 6.95 9.81 -3.54
CA SER A 44 6.18 9.17 -2.49
C SER A 44 6.31 9.95 -1.17
N PHE A 45 5.25 10.01 -0.39
CA PHE A 45 5.25 10.67 0.93
C PHE A 45 5.19 9.65 2.07
N ASP A 46 5.70 10.04 3.23
CA ASP A 46 5.48 9.26 4.46
C ASP A 46 4.01 9.38 4.86
N LEU A 47 3.37 8.25 5.19
CA LEU A 47 1.95 8.25 5.59
C LEU A 47 1.69 9.17 6.79
N GLU A 48 2.63 9.27 7.73
CA GLU A 48 2.53 10.16 8.90
C GLU A 48 2.35 11.63 8.48
N LYS A 49 3.12 12.10 7.49
CA LYS A 49 3.01 13.47 6.97
C LYS A 49 1.65 13.71 6.31
N ILE A 50 1.15 12.73 5.54
CA ILE A 50 -0.15 12.83 4.91
C ILE A 50 -1.27 12.84 5.95
N THR A 51 -1.22 11.97 6.96
CA THR A 51 -2.22 11.97 8.04
C THR A 51 -2.20 13.28 8.83
N ASP A 52 -1.03 13.88 9.03
CA ASP A 52 -0.93 15.19 9.68
C ASP A 52 -1.45 16.32 8.79
N GLU A 53 -1.24 16.25 7.47
CA GLU A 53 -1.84 17.19 6.53
C GLU A 53 -3.37 17.09 6.53
N VAL A 54 -3.92 15.88 6.48
CA VAL A 54 -5.37 15.63 6.54
C VAL A 54 -6.01 16.21 7.81
N LYS A 55 -5.33 16.12 8.95
CA LYS A 55 -5.84 16.69 10.21
C LYS A 55 -5.92 18.21 10.22
N HIS A 56 -4.92 18.87 9.66
CA HIS A 56 -4.69 20.29 9.92
C HIS A 56 -4.97 21.20 8.72
N HIS A 57 -4.93 20.66 7.50
CA HIS A 57 -5.08 21.46 6.30
C HIS A 57 -6.55 21.68 5.95
N LYS A 58 -6.91 22.93 5.63
CA LYS A 58 -8.28 23.35 5.34
C LYS A 58 -8.97 22.54 4.22
N HIS A 59 -8.19 22.05 3.25
CA HIS A 59 -8.70 21.22 2.16
C HIS A 59 -9.40 19.95 2.64
N TYR A 60 -9.04 19.43 3.82
CA TYR A 60 -9.56 18.19 4.39
C TYR A 60 -10.47 18.44 5.61
N GLU A 61 -11.06 19.63 5.76
CA GLU A 61 -11.89 19.99 6.95
C GLU A 61 -13.05 19.01 7.23
N ASN A 62 -13.56 18.33 6.20
CA ASN A 62 -14.66 17.38 6.29
C ASN A 62 -14.21 15.92 6.16
N HIS A 63 -12.97 15.61 6.57
CA HIS A 63 -12.46 14.25 6.55
C HIS A 63 -13.22 13.31 7.52
N SER A 64 -13.23 12.03 7.18
CA SER A 64 -13.71 10.94 8.00
C SER A 64 -12.70 10.64 9.10
N ASN A 65 -13.10 10.88 10.35
CA ASN A 65 -12.29 10.53 11.52
C ASN A 65 -11.97 9.03 11.58
N GLU A 66 -12.91 8.18 11.16
CA GLU A 66 -12.69 6.72 11.12
C GLU A 66 -11.58 6.36 10.13
N THR A 67 -11.64 6.94 8.93
CA THR A 67 -10.62 6.71 7.89
C THR A 67 -9.27 7.25 8.33
N LEU A 68 -9.23 8.45 8.93
CA LEU A 68 -8.00 9.01 9.46
C LEU A 68 -7.37 8.13 10.54
N MET A 69 -8.15 7.68 11.53
CA MET A 69 -7.66 6.77 12.58
C MET A 69 -7.13 5.46 12.00
N TRP A 70 -7.81 4.92 10.99
CA TRP A 70 -7.34 3.74 10.28
C TRP A 70 -6.00 4.00 9.59
N MET A 71 -5.84 5.11 8.86
CA MET A 71 -4.56 5.48 8.23
C MET A 71 -3.43 5.57 9.27
N GLU A 72 -3.66 6.24 10.39
CA GLU A 72 -2.67 6.36 11.48
C GLU A 72 -2.26 5.01 12.08
N SER A 73 -3.17 4.03 12.06
CA SER A 73 -2.91 2.68 12.59
C SER A 73 -1.92 1.88 11.73
N LEU A 74 -1.83 2.16 10.42
CA LEU A 74 -1.07 1.34 9.47
C LEU A 74 0.45 1.43 9.67
N LYS A 75 0.96 2.59 10.12
CA LYS A 75 2.35 2.94 10.47
C LYS A 75 3.43 2.54 9.44
N ASN A 76 4.44 3.40 9.26
CA ASN A 76 5.60 3.13 8.39
C ASN A 76 5.18 2.64 6.98
N LYS A 77 4.38 3.47 6.30
CA LYS A 77 3.88 3.24 4.95
C LYS A 77 4.23 4.44 4.07
N LYS A 78 4.18 4.23 2.77
CA LYS A 78 4.31 5.28 1.76
C LYS A 78 2.97 5.57 1.10
N VAL A 79 2.81 6.81 0.69
CA VAL A 79 1.62 7.31 0.01
C VAL A 79 2.00 7.89 -1.34
N PHE A 80 1.29 7.46 -2.37
CA PHE A 80 1.28 8.11 -3.67
C PHE A 80 -0.08 8.76 -3.91
N THR A 81 -0.09 9.91 -4.56
CA THR A 81 -1.32 10.65 -4.85
C THR A 81 -1.72 10.44 -6.30
N GLY A 82 -2.93 9.92 -6.51
CA GLY A 82 -3.61 9.89 -7.79
C GLY A 82 -4.61 11.06 -7.88
N ARG A 83 -5.34 11.12 -8.98
CA ARG A 83 -6.37 12.15 -9.17
C ARG A 83 -7.59 11.93 -8.28
N GLU A 84 -8.10 10.71 -8.26
CA GLU A 84 -9.35 10.36 -7.56
C GLU A 84 -9.09 9.68 -6.22
N TYR A 85 -7.89 9.14 -6.02
CA TYR A 85 -7.53 8.37 -4.84
C TYR A 85 -6.10 8.67 -4.37
N MET A 86 -5.82 8.30 -3.13
CA MET A 86 -4.47 8.14 -2.56
C MET A 86 -4.19 6.66 -2.39
N VAL A 87 -2.97 6.24 -2.71
CA VAL A 87 -2.55 4.84 -2.58
C VAL A 87 -1.53 4.71 -1.47
N ILE A 88 -1.89 3.97 -0.44
CA ILE A 88 -1.03 3.55 0.67
C ILE A 88 -0.45 2.18 0.34
N MET A 89 0.86 2.03 0.50
CA MET A 89 1.55 0.75 0.33
C MET A 89 2.74 0.63 1.30
N ASP A 90 3.23 -0.58 1.48
CA ASP A 90 4.46 -0.81 2.23
C ASP A 90 5.68 -0.18 1.53
N CYS A 91 6.72 0.16 2.30
CA CYS A 91 7.88 0.87 1.76
C CYS A 91 8.61 0.08 0.65
N ASP A 92 8.71 -1.24 0.80
CA ASP A 92 9.29 -2.15 -0.19
C ASP A 92 8.49 -2.23 -1.48
N GLU A 93 7.16 -2.19 -1.39
CA GLU A 93 6.27 -2.06 -2.54
C GLU A 93 6.45 -0.71 -3.24
N ALA A 94 6.55 0.38 -2.48
CA ALA A 94 6.77 1.72 -3.03
C ALA A 94 8.07 1.86 -3.82
N TYR A 95 9.14 1.17 -3.41
CA TYR A 95 10.41 1.18 -4.14
C TYR A 95 10.34 0.55 -5.54
N LYS A 96 9.27 -0.19 -5.86
CA LYS A 96 9.06 -0.75 -7.19
C LYS A 96 8.56 0.30 -8.20
N LEU A 97 8.09 1.46 -7.72
CA LEU A 97 7.62 2.55 -8.57
C LEU A 97 8.73 3.60 -8.75
N PRO A 98 9.14 3.91 -9.99
CA PRO A 98 10.21 4.86 -10.25
C PRO A 98 9.76 6.31 -10.05
N THR A 99 10.30 6.99 -9.03
CA THR A 99 10.04 8.41 -8.83
C THR A 99 10.98 9.29 -9.66
N LEU A 100 10.46 10.26 -10.41
CA LEU A 100 11.24 11.23 -11.17
C LEU A 100 10.74 12.66 -10.94
N LEU A 101 11.65 13.56 -10.55
CA LEU A 101 11.35 14.98 -10.43
C LEU A 101 11.49 15.66 -11.80
N ALA A 102 10.42 16.31 -12.28
CA ALA A 102 10.44 17.12 -13.50
C ALA A 102 9.63 18.40 -13.31
N THR A 103 10.00 19.47 -14.02
CA THR A 103 9.45 20.83 -13.80
C THR A 103 8.35 21.25 -14.77
N ASP A 104 8.30 20.64 -15.97
CA ASP A 104 7.47 21.10 -17.09
C ASP A 104 6.58 19.99 -17.67
N VAL A 105 6.54 18.84 -17.01
CA VAL A 105 5.75 17.67 -17.40
C VAL A 105 5.12 17.02 -16.18
N ILE A 106 3.95 16.44 -16.36
CA ILE A 106 3.31 15.58 -15.36
C ILE A 106 3.75 14.15 -15.69
N ILE A 107 4.35 13.50 -14.70
CA ILE A 107 4.77 12.10 -14.80
C ILE A 107 3.84 11.26 -13.95
N TYR A 108 3.31 10.19 -14.54
CA TYR A 108 2.47 9.23 -13.83
C TYR A 108 2.97 7.81 -14.06
N ASP A 109 2.84 6.99 -13.04
CA ASP A 109 3.13 5.57 -13.12
C ASP A 109 1.82 4.79 -13.18
N GLU A 110 1.71 3.91 -14.18
CA GLU A 110 0.69 2.88 -14.23
C GLU A 110 1.25 1.58 -13.65
N PHE A 111 0.52 0.99 -12.72
CA PHE A 111 0.88 -0.25 -12.06
C PHE A 111 -0.36 -1.10 -11.78
N GLU A 112 -0.14 -2.38 -11.52
CA GLU A 112 -1.17 -3.28 -11.03
C GLU A 112 -0.92 -3.59 -9.55
N ALA A 113 -1.98 -3.70 -8.76
CA ALA A 113 -1.88 -4.11 -7.36
C ALA A 113 -3.19 -4.76 -6.87
N ASN A 114 -3.09 -5.51 -5.78
CA ASN A 114 -4.23 -6.03 -5.04
C ASN A 114 -4.71 -4.96 -4.07
N ILE A 115 -5.95 -4.50 -4.21
CA ILE A 115 -6.58 -3.61 -3.22
C ILE A 115 -6.97 -4.45 -2.00
N ILE A 116 -6.33 -4.16 -0.88
CA ILE A 116 -6.61 -4.82 0.41
C ILE A 116 -7.78 -4.13 1.11
N GLU A 117 -7.80 -2.80 1.07
CA GLU A 117 -8.86 -2.00 1.69
C GLU A 117 -9.08 -0.71 0.90
N ASN A 118 -10.33 -0.28 0.81
CA ASN A 118 -10.75 0.97 0.20
C ASN A 118 -11.64 1.73 1.19
N LYS A 119 -11.24 2.94 1.57
CA LYS A 119 -12.02 3.83 2.44
C LYS A 119 -12.14 5.22 1.82
N SER A 120 -13.32 5.83 1.90
CA SER A 120 -13.48 7.24 1.57
C SER A 120 -12.84 8.11 2.64
N LEU A 121 -12.08 9.15 2.23
CA LEU A 121 -11.55 10.13 3.18
C LEU A 121 -12.63 11.09 3.68
N GLY A 122 -13.82 11.13 3.08
CA GLY A 122 -14.88 12.07 3.43
C GLY A 122 -15.60 12.61 2.19
N ASP A 123 -16.68 13.36 2.40
CA ASP A 123 -17.51 13.87 1.31
C ASP A 123 -16.73 14.83 0.39
N GLY A 124 -16.72 14.60 -0.92
CA GLY A 124 -15.95 15.40 -1.88
C GLY A 124 -14.42 15.31 -1.75
N LEU A 125 -13.90 14.38 -0.94
CA LEU A 125 -12.47 14.08 -0.82
C LEU A 125 -12.12 12.80 -1.57
N LYS A 126 -10.81 12.58 -1.77
CA LYS A 126 -10.27 11.38 -2.44
C LYS A 126 -10.56 10.11 -1.64
N ASP A 127 -10.68 8.99 -2.34
CA ASP A 127 -10.63 7.67 -1.69
C ASP A 127 -9.19 7.31 -1.28
N VAL A 128 -9.06 6.43 -0.30
CA VAL A 128 -7.78 5.94 0.22
C VAL A 128 -7.72 4.44 0.05
N LEU A 129 -6.80 4.00 -0.80
CA LEU A 129 -6.59 2.61 -1.16
C LEU A 129 -5.36 2.09 -0.43
N TYR A 130 -5.50 1.01 0.35
CA TYR A 130 -4.35 0.25 0.83
C TYR A 130 -4.13 -0.95 -0.08
N VAL A 131 -2.93 -1.05 -0.65
CA VAL A 131 -2.63 -2.05 -1.70
C VAL A 131 -1.42 -2.91 -1.37
N LYS A 132 -1.34 -4.08 -2.01
CA LYS A 132 -0.20 -5.01 -1.96
C LYS A 132 0.11 -5.61 -3.34
N ASN A 133 1.26 -6.26 -3.46
CA ASN A 133 1.75 -6.90 -4.69
C ASN A 133 1.80 -5.92 -5.87
N VAL A 134 2.43 -4.78 -5.65
CA VAL A 134 2.63 -3.73 -6.65
C VAL A 134 3.53 -4.25 -7.76
N GLU A 135 3.03 -4.13 -8.98
CA GLU A 135 3.73 -4.49 -10.21
C GLU A 135 3.69 -3.31 -11.18
N PHE A 136 4.83 -2.61 -11.30
CA PHE A 136 5.00 -1.52 -12.25
C PHE A 136 4.78 -2.00 -13.68
N LYS A 137 4.02 -1.24 -14.47
CA LYS A 137 3.74 -1.56 -15.88
C LYS A 137 4.42 -0.59 -16.82
N LYS A 138 4.17 0.71 -16.66
CA LYS A 138 4.77 1.75 -17.48
C LYS A 138 4.70 3.11 -16.80
N GLN A 139 5.57 4.01 -17.25
CA GLN A 139 5.55 5.42 -16.88
C GLN A 139 5.08 6.22 -18.09
N GLY A 140 4.14 7.15 -17.85
CA GLY A 140 3.67 8.10 -18.84
C GLY A 140 4.11 9.51 -18.50
N ILE A 141 4.27 10.33 -19.55
CA ILE A 141 4.66 11.73 -19.45
C ILE A 141 3.65 12.54 -20.25
N ILE A 142 3.04 13.55 -19.62
CA ILE A 142 2.12 14.48 -20.26
C ILE A 142 2.71 15.88 -20.13
N SER A 143 2.79 16.63 -21.23
CA SER A 143 3.13 18.04 -21.15
C SER A 143 2.04 18.80 -20.40
N ILE A 144 2.42 19.73 -19.53
CA ILE A 144 1.45 20.59 -18.82
C ILE A 144 0.55 21.38 -19.78
N TYR A 145 1.01 21.64 -21.00
CA TYR A 145 0.23 22.34 -22.04
C TYR A 145 -0.84 21.46 -22.70
N GLU A 146 -0.65 20.14 -22.66
CA GLU A 146 -1.57 19.14 -23.21
C GLU A 146 -2.45 18.52 -22.12
N TYR A 147 -2.18 18.84 -20.85
CA TYR A 147 -2.93 18.33 -19.72
C TYR A 147 -4.36 18.90 -19.71
N ASN A 148 -5.29 18.12 -20.26
CA ASN A 148 -6.71 18.30 -20.04
C ASN A 148 -7.17 17.30 -18.98
N PRO A 149 -7.56 17.75 -17.76
CA PRO A 149 -8.03 16.85 -16.72
C PRO A 149 -9.27 16.05 -17.16
N GLN A 150 -10.04 16.45 -18.17
CA GLN A 150 -11.21 15.68 -18.62
C GLN A 150 -10.88 14.45 -19.50
N ASN A 151 -9.66 14.31 -20.03
CA ASN A 151 -9.33 13.32 -21.07
C ASN A 151 -8.60 12.06 -20.58
N ILE A 152 -8.26 11.97 -19.29
CA ILE A 152 -7.66 10.77 -18.69
C ILE A 152 -8.82 9.95 -18.11
N SER A 153 -9.58 9.28 -18.99
CA SER A 153 -10.62 8.36 -18.58
C SER A 153 -9.97 7.11 -17.99
N VAL A 154 -10.03 6.99 -16.67
CA VAL A 154 -9.88 5.68 -16.01
C VAL A 154 -11.14 4.90 -16.38
N ASN A 155 -10.98 3.66 -16.85
CA ASN A 155 -12.12 2.77 -16.98
C ASN A 155 -12.76 2.67 -15.59
N PRO A 156 -14.03 3.07 -15.41
CA PRO A 156 -14.69 2.87 -14.13
C PRO A 156 -14.75 1.36 -13.87
N LEU A 157 -14.46 1.00 -12.62
CA LEU A 157 -14.69 -0.34 -12.06
C LEU A 157 -16.11 -0.85 -12.38
#